data_AF-A0A7J4JU80-F1
#
_entry.id   AF-A0A7J4JU80-F1
#
_cell.length_a   1.000
_cell.length_b   1.000
_cell.length_c   1.000
_cell.angle_alpha   90.00
_cell.angle_beta   90.00
_cell.angle_gamma   90.00
#
_symmetry.space_group_name_H-M   'P 1'
#
loop_
_entity.id
_entity.type
_entity.pdbx_description
1 polymer ?
#
loop_
_entity_poly.entity_id
_entity_poly.type
_entity_poly.pdbx_seq_one_letter_code
_entity_poly.pdbx_strand_id
1 'polypeptide(L)'
;MKAKTWLKKIKRKCLVCGRKISIVVHKGGVYDKGHYFGDFEIPIEGTGRHKKAGTFRLFGKKYQLVKWTGKERKVEYWECEKCYNGKGKGSKPLLGLKARW
;
A
#
# COMPACT_ATOMS: atom_id res chain seq x y z
N MET A 1 1.58 -27.37 -21.00
CA MET A 1 1.32 -26.56 -19.79
C MET A 1 2.65 -26.37 -19.07
N LYS A 2 3.20 -25.15 -18.97
CA LYS A 2 4.48 -24.92 -18.28
C LYS A 2 4.25 -25.02 -16.76
N ALA A 3 4.97 -25.90 -16.08
CA ALA A 3 4.85 -26.09 -14.64
C ALA A 3 5.09 -24.75 -13.90
N LYS A 4 4.17 -24.36 -13.00
CA LYS A 4 4.35 -23.22 -12.08
C LYS A 4 5.62 -23.49 -11.26
N THR A 5 6.74 -22.91 -11.65
CA THR A 5 8.02 -23.06 -10.94
C THR A 5 8.00 -22.15 -9.71
N TRP A 6 7.79 -22.76 -8.55
CA TRP A 6 7.78 -22.09 -7.25
C TRP A 6 9.17 -21.53 -6.95
N LEU A 7 9.31 -20.20 -6.76
CA LEU A 7 10.61 -19.59 -6.45
C LEU A 7 10.76 -19.29 -4.96
N LYS A 8 9.79 -18.62 -4.34
CA LYS A 8 9.95 -18.16 -2.96
C LYS A 8 8.61 -17.97 -2.24
N LYS A 9 8.55 -18.39 -0.98
CA LYS A 9 7.48 -18.00 -0.06
C LYS A 9 7.97 -16.84 0.78
N ILE A 10 7.24 -15.72 0.76
CA ILE A 10 7.51 -14.57 1.61
C ILE A 10 6.35 -14.37 2.60
N LYS A 11 6.67 -13.86 3.78
CA LYS A 11 5.67 -13.49 4.79
C LYS A 11 5.58 -11.97 4.84
N ARG A 12 4.36 -11.45 4.79
CA ARG A 12 4.04 -10.02 4.89
C ARG A 12 2.82 -9.82 5.78
N LYS A 13 2.50 -8.56 6.08
CA LYS A 13 1.30 -8.15 6.79
C LYS A 13 0.39 -7.43 5.81
N CYS A 14 -0.89 -7.81 5.73
CA CYS A 14 -1.86 -7.06 4.96
C CYS A 14 -2.05 -5.68 5.59
N LEU A 15 -1.90 -4.61 4.81
CA LEU A 15 -2.04 -3.25 5.32
C LEU A 15 -3.48 -2.89 5.71
N VAL A 16 -4.47 -3.48 5.04
CA VAL A 16 -5.89 -3.19 5.28
C VAL A 16 -6.41 -3.84 6.57
N CYS A 17 -6.18 -5.15 6.77
CA CYS A 17 -6.73 -5.90 7.91
C CYS A 17 -5.70 -6.33 8.95
N GLY A 18 -4.42 -6.02 8.74
CA GLY A 18 -3.33 -6.36 9.66
C GLY A 18 -2.98 -7.84 9.77
N ARG A 19 -3.64 -8.74 9.03
CA ARG A 19 -3.37 -10.18 9.07
C ARG A 19 -2.05 -10.51 8.40
N LYS A 20 -1.31 -11.48 8.97
CA LYS A 20 -0.13 -12.05 8.31
C LYS A 20 -0.57 -12.85 7.09
N ILE A 21 0.12 -12.64 5.97
CA ILE A 21 -0.10 -13.33 4.70
C ILE A 21 1.18 -14.06 4.28
N SER A 22 0.99 -15.26 3.72
CA SER A 22 2.04 -16.07 3.13
C SER A 22 1.87 -16.01 1.62
N ILE A 23 2.73 -15.23 0.97
CA ILE A 23 2.68 -14.98 -0.48
C ILE A 23 3.66 -15.93 -1.16
N VAL A 24 3.23 -16.47 -2.29
CA VAL A 24 4.10 -17.25 -3.17
C VAL A 24 4.49 -16.35 -4.33
N VAL A 25 5.78 -16.14 -4.52
CA VAL A 25 6.34 -15.42 -5.65
C VAL A 25 6.78 -16.42 -6.72
N HIS A 26 6.24 -16.29 -7.91
CA HIS A 26 6.59 -17.09 -9.09
C HIS A 26 7.60 -16.38 -9.97
N LYS A 27 8.23 -17.13 -10.88
CA LYS A 27 9.12 -16.56 -11.89
C LYS A 27 8.35 -15.58 -12.77
N GLY A 28 8.90 -14.37 -12.96
CA GLY A 28 8.26 -13.31 -13.76
C GLY A 28 7.39 -12.33 -12.96
N GLY A 29 7.44 -12.34 -11.63
CA GLY A 29 6.78 -11.33 -10.80
C GLY A 29 5.29 -11.55 -10.55
N VAL A 30 4.78 -12.76 -10.82
CA VAL A 30 3.40 -13.16 -10.48
C VAL A 30 3.34 -13.62 -9.03
N TYR A 31 2.29 -13.21 -8.32
CA TYR A 31 2.08 -13.51 -6.90
C TYR A 31 0.80 -14.32 -6.70
N ASP A 32 0.85 -15.36 -5.85
CA ASP A 32 -0.35 -16.04 -5.34
C ASP A 32 -0.56 -15.72 -3.85
N LYS A 33 -1.83 -15.63 -3.42
CA LYS A 33 -2.28 -15.42 -2.03
C LYS A 33 -1.95 -14.04 -1.43
N GLY A 34 -1.60 -13.07 -2.27
CA GLY A 34 -1.50 -11.66 -1.90
C GLY A 34 -1.31 -10.78 -3.12
N HIS A 35 -1.66 -9.50 -2.97
CA HIS A 35 -1.60 -8.50 -4.03
C HIS A 35 -0.64 -7.39 -3.63
N TYR A 36 0.34 -7.12 -4.50
CA TYR A 36 1.32 -6.05 -4.33
C TYR A 36 0.87 -4.81 -5.10
N PHE A 37 0.91 -3.65 -4.45
CA PHE A 37 0.47 -2.38 -5.04
C PHE A 37 1.61 -1.36 -5.20
N GLY A 38 2.84 -1.76 -4.90
CA GLY A 38 4.00 -0.88 -4.95
C GLY A 38 4.56 -0.58 -3.57
N ASP A 39 5.59 0.26 -3.58
CA ASP A 39 6.27 0.74 -2.40
C ASP A 39 5.84 2.16 -2.09
N PHE A 40 5.77 2.50 -0.82
CA PHE A 40 5.56 3.87 -0.37
C PHE A 40 6.55 4.24 0.72
N GLU A 41 6.83 5.53 0.80
CA GLU A 41 7.72 6.12 1.78
C GLU A 41 6.88 6.68 2.93
N ILE A 42 7.13 6.20 4.14
CA ILE A 42 6.50 6.72 5.36
C ILE A 42 7.53 7.56 6.12
N PRO A 43 7.19 8.78 6.54
CA PRO A 43 8.03 9.59 7.42
C PRO A 43 8.25 8.89 8.76
N ILE A 44 9.50 8.82 9.23
CA ILE A 44 9.82 8.27 10.54
C ILE A 44 9.63 9.38 11.58
N GLU A 45 8.58 9.29 12.39
CA GLU A 45 8.30 10.24 13.46
C GLU A 45 9.52 10.47 14.37
N GLY A 46 9.72 11.72 14.82
CA GLY A 46 10.87 12.11 15.64
C GLY A 46 12.17 12.37 14.87
N THR A 47 12.24 12.06 13.57
CA THR A 47 13.46 12.32 12.76
C THR A 47 13.44 13.63 11.99
N GLY A 48 12.34 14.41 12.07
CA GLY A 48 12.19 15.65 11.32
C GLY A 48 10.91 16.39 11.63
N ARG A 49 10.57 17.35 10.75
CA ARG A 49 9.36 18.16 10.85
C ARG A 49 8.76 18.40 9.47
N HIS A 50 7.45 18.61 9.44
CA HIS A 50 6.76 19.08 8.23
C HIS A 50 7.09 20.56 8.02
N LYS A 51 7.73 20.89 6.91
CA LYS A 51 7.95 22.28 6.50
C LYS A 51 6.97 22.65 5.40
N LYS A 52 6.42 23.86 5.46
CA LYS A 52 5.59 24.40 4.39
C LYS A 52 6.43 24.54 3.13
N ALA A 53 6.05 23.82 2.09
CA ALA A 53 6.65 23.88 0.75
C ALA A 53 5.88 24.85 -0.16
N GLY A 54 4.60 25.09 0.11
CA GLY A 54 3.79 26.03 -0.64
C GLY A 54 2.31 25.96 -0.28
N THR A 55 1.48 26.48 -1.16
CA THR A 55 0.03 26.35 -1.07
C THR A 55 -0.54 26.09 -2.45
N PHE A 56 -1.48 25.17 -2.56
CA PHE A 56 -2.22 24.95 -3.80
C PHE A 56 -3.72 25.16 -3.58
N ARG A 57 -4.43 25.53 -4.66
CA ARG A 57 -5.86 25.81 -4.60
C ARG A 57 -6.61 24.75 -5.40
N LEU A 58 -7.60 24.13 -4.77
CA LEU A 58 -8.42 23.09 -5.40
C LEU A 58 -9.87 23.25 -4.93
N PHE A 59 -10.80 23.33 -5.88
CA PHE A 59 -12.24 23.60 -5.63
C PHE A 59 -12.46 24.82 -4.72
N GLY A 60 -11.78 25.93 -5.01
CA GLY A 60 -11.88 27.18 -4.24
C GLY A 60 -11.19 27.18 -2.88
N LYS A 61 -10.87 26.02 -2.31
CA LYS A 61 -10.18 25.86 -1.02
C LYS A 61 -8.66 25.92 -1.18
N LYS A 62 -7.98 26.55 -0.21
CA LYS A 62 -6.51 26.61 -0.13
C LYS A 62 -6.00 25.48 0.75
N TYR A 63 -5.03 24.73 0.26
CA TYR A 63 -4.37 23.64 0.97
C TYR A 63 -2.88 23.97 1.14
N GLN A 64 -2.35 23.68 2.32
CA GLN A 64 -0.92 23.84 2.60
C GLN A 64 -0.17 22.62 2.09
N LEU A 65 0.76 22.84 1.18
CA LEU A 65 1.70 21.80 0.76
C LEU A 65 2.81 21.75 1.80
N VAL A 66 2.97 20.59 2.45
CA VAL A 66 4.05 20.34 3.40
C VAL A 66 4.99 19.28 2.84
N LYS A 67 6.29 19.48 3.07
CA LYS A 67 7.33 18.50 2.77
C LYS A 67 7.93 18.01 4.08
N TRP A 68 8.06 16.70 4.21
CA TRP A 68 8.78 16.08 5.31
C TRP A 68 10.30 16.30 5.13
N THR A 69 11.00 16.69 6.20
CA THR A 69 12.46 16.90 6.15
C THR A 69 13.26 15.87 6.93
N GLY A 70 12.60 14.88 7.52
CA GLY A 70 13.26 13.83 8.29
C GLY A 70 13.64 12.64 7.44
N LYS A 71 13.98 11.53 8.11
CA LYS A 71 14.20 10.26 7.45
C LYS A 71 12.85 9.63 7.07
N GLU A 72 12.86 8.89 5.97
CA GLU A 72 11.72 8.12 5.48
C GLU A 72 12.10 6.65 5.48
N ARG A 73 11.11 5.79 5.70
CA ARG A 73 11.27 4.35 5.54
C ARG A 73 10.40 3.87 4.39
N LYS A 74 10.98 3.01 3.56
CA LYS A 74 10.28 2.35 2.47
C LYS A 74 9.51 1.15 3.00
N VAL A 75 8.22 1.05 2.66
CA VAL A 75 7.36 -0.05 3.06
C VAL A 75 6.58 -0.54 1.84
N GLU A 76 6.49 -1.87 1.72
CA GLU A 76 5.75 -2.53 0.64
C GLU A 76 4.24 -2.55 0.94
N TYR A 77 3.40 -2.17 -0.03
CA TYR A 77 1.95 -2.27 0.07
C TYR A 77 1.45 -3.65 -0.35
N TRP A 78 0.99 -4.42 0.62
CA TRP A 78 0.39 -5.73 0.39
C TRP A 78 -1.04 -5.84 0.93
N GLU A 79 -1.89 -6.45 0.13
CA GLU A 79 -3.22 -6.89 0.56
C GLU A 79 -3.38 -8.40 0.53
N CYS A 80 -4.19 -8.92 1.46
CA CYS A 80 -4.68 -10.28 1.36
C CYS A 80 -5.81 -10.34 0.33
N GLU A 81 -6.01 -11.52 -0.25
CA GLU A 81 -7.05 -11.77 -1.25
C GLU A 81 -8.46 -11.33 -0.79
N LYS A 82 -8.77 -11.47 0.50
CA LYS A 82 -10.07 -11.02 1.04
C LYS A 82 -10.21 -9.49 1.03
N CYS A 83 -9.15 -8.75 1.33
CA CYS A 83 -9.20 -7.28 1.33
C CYS A 83 -9.20 -6.74 -0.09
N TYR A 84 -8.37 -7.32 -0.97
CA TYR A 84 -8.35 -7.03 -2.39
C TYR A 84 -9.74 -7.17 -3.03
N ASN A 85 -10.45 -8.25 -2.69
CA ASN A 85 -11.80 -8.51 -3.19
C ASN A 85 -12.93 -7.81 -2.40
N GLY A 86 -12.61 -6.90 -1.47
CA GLY A 86 -13.62 -6.13 -0.71
C GLY A 86 -14.42 -6.93 0.33
N LYS A 87 -13.96 -8.12 0.73
CA LYS A 87 -14.61 -9.01 1.72
C LYS A 87 -13.90 -9.01 3.09
N GLY A 88 -12.96 -8.08 3.31
CA GLY A 88 -12.14 -8.01 4.53
C GLY A 88 -12.80 -7.21 5.66
N LYS A 89 -12.71 -7.70 6.91
CA LYS A 89 -13.10 -6.90 8.10
C LYS A 89 -12.07 -5.75 8.25
N GLY A 90 -12.45 -4.55 7.82
CA GLY A 90 -11.58 -3.38 7.64
C GLY A 90 -11.90 -2.58 6.37
N SER A 91 -12.65 -3.16 5.42
CA SER A 91 -13.19 -2.45 4.26
C SER A 91 -14.40 -1.59 4.65
N LYS A 92 -14.20 -0.56 5.47
CA LYS A 92 -15.06 0.61 5.32
C LYS A 92 -14.55 1.31 4.06
N PRO A 93 -15.34 1.37 2.98
CA PRO A 93 -14.91 2.08 1.78
C PRO A 93 -14.61 3.52 2.19
N LEU A 94 -13.39 3.99 1.96
CA LEU A 94 -13.04 5.38 2.28
C LEU A 94 -13.82 6.37 1.40
N LEU A 95 -14.37 5.92 0.28
CA LEU A 95 -15.44 6.58 -0.45
C LEU A 95 -16.16 5.53 -1.30
N GLY A 96 -17.47 5.67 -1.48
CA GLY A 96 -18.32 4.82 -2.32
C GLY A 96 -18.05 4.95 -3.83
N LEU A 97 -16.78 4.89 -4.24
CA LEU A 97 -16.38 4.80 -5.64
C LEU A 97 -15.93 3.36 -5.92
N LYS A 98 -16.85 2.57 -6.48
CA LYS A 98 -16.49 1.34 -7.20
C LYS A 98 -15.65 1.77 -8.41
N ALA A 99 -14.34 1.70 -8.31
CA ALA A 99 -13.48 1.72 -9.49
C ALA A 99 -13.70 0.40 -10.23
N ARG A 100 -14.56 0.45 -11.24
CA ARG A 100 -14.73 -0.59 -12.25
C ARG A 100 -13.54 -0.44 -13.21
N TRP A 101 -12.63 -1.40 -13.18
CA TRP A 101 -11.62 -1.59 -14.21
C TRP A 101 -12.22 -2.38 -15.36
#